data_AF-K2M7C9-F1
#
_entry.id   AF-K2M7C9-F1
#
_cell.length_a   1.000
_cell.length_b   1.000
_cell.length_c   1.000
_cell.angle_alpha   90.00
_cell.angle_beta   90.00
_cell.angle_gamma   90.00
#
_symmetry.space_group_name_H-M   'P 1'
#
loop_
_entity.id
_entity.type
_entity.pdbx_description
1 polymer ?
#
loop_
_entity_poly.entity_id
_entity_poly.type
_entity_poly.pdbx_seq_one_letter_code
_entity_poly.pdbx_strand_id
1 'polypeptide(L)'
;MSGAIFACVALVITAVAAFMYTVIMGPSRYHRDGIVGRMYFCLMDCPTACCGCCCGICFGCSYRRGRQKWRRCSDHTFRERNWFMVIFYILLVWSVEFLYLFIALPELQVSIWSKLVSSGLVMISEGFYALAVFSDPGIVTSREEKEAQQFAFAPLPVGNKKHKKKQGGENVVASSCNHVTKHTNTHGDSTMGNGEKRRNGKVRQFLLSPEAEARQNRKYIVDGILYAMDGRSLGKNTARNSSSSSSAFSSIMTTTAIGLECNTCHVPRPSRSKHCRLCDYCVRRYDHHCPWINNDVAEGTHRWFLLFLICHAISCFWAAWDMYTLMKAFLIQNRVWGWSITLTNGLLYFLTPIDYLIILVTYQTIAACLFFFSSMIGVVLLIFWCYQMSFVFDNLTMNDMGKIDDTITFVVSLPSLDEVYREAINVWKCLEVVAARPPRKLRQLKPPPPDFVSGSRGDKSYRKKVQKMLYSDLKGLFDRGVWNNLVEVFFPYTYEREWDRVGRTEGERRMKYE
;
A
#
# COMPACT_ATOMS: atom_id res chain seq x y z
N MET A 1 32.43 -32.18 -14.40
CA MET A 1 31.82 -32.14 -13.04
C MET A 1 30.68 -33.16 -12.96
N SER A 2 30.33 -33.68 -11.77
CA SER A 2 29.29 -34.71 -11.64
C SER A 2 27.87 -34.14 -11.81
N GLY A 3 26.95 -34.94 -12.37
CA GLY A 3 25.54 -34.54 -12.58
C GLY A 3 24.82 -34.15 -11.28
N ALA A 4 25.28 -34.66 -10.14
CA ALA A 4 24.81 -34.25 -8.82
C ALA A 4 24.96 -32.74 -8.56
N ILE A 5 26.00 -32.08 -9.07
CA ILE A 5 26.20 -30.64 -8.85
C ILE A 5 25.27 -29.82 -9.74
N PHE A 6 25.06 -30.23 -10.99
CA PHE A 6 24.05 -29.59 -11.86
C PHE A 6 22.64 -29.75 -11.27
N ALA A 7 22.29 -30.94 -10.79
CA ALA A 7 21.04 -31.19 -10.08
C ALA A 7 20.93 -30.32 -8.81
N CYS A 8 22.01 -30.16 -8.04
CA CYS A 8 22.03 -29.32 -6.85
C CYS A 8 21.81 -27.83 -7.18
N VAL A 9 22.50 -27.28 -8.20
CA VAL A 9 22.31 -25.89 -8.66
C VAL A 9 20.89 -25.67 -9.19
N ALA A 10 20.37 -26.58 -10.03
CA ALA A 10 19.00 -26.51 -10.51
C ALA A 10 17.98 -26.57 -9.36
N LEU A 11 18.18 -27.45 -8.38
CA LEU A 11 17.33 -27.58 -7.20
C LEU A 11 17.38 -26.33 -6.31
N VAL A 12 18.56 -25.70 -6.12
CA VAL A 12 18.70 -24.42 -5.43
C VAL A 12 17.97 -23.30 -6.17
N ILE A 13 18.11 -23.18 -7.50
CA ILE A 13 17.39 -22.19 -8.31
C ILE A 13 15.87 -22.42 -8.20
N THR A 14 15.41 -23.67 -8.33
CA THR A 14 13.99 -24.03 -8.16
C THR A 14 13.49 -23.75 -6.75
N ALA A 15 14.28 -24.01 -5.71
CA ALA A 15 13.93 -23.73 -4.32
C ALA A 15 13.84 -22.22 -4.04
N VAL A 16 14.77 -21.41 -4.55
CA VAL A 16 14.72 -19.94 -4.45
C VAL A 16 13.52 -19.39 -5.23
N ALA A 17 13.27 -19.87 -6.45
CA ALA A 17 12.11 -19.46 -7.24
C ALA A 17 10.78 -19.83 -6.55
N ALA A 18 10.67 -21.05 -6.01
CA ALA A 18 9.50 -21.49 -5.25
C ALA A 18 9.32 -20.73 -3.93
N PHE A 19 10.41 -20.41 -3.23
CA PHE A 19 10.41 -19.57 -2.04
C PHE A 19 9.92 -18.15 -2.37
N MET A 20 10.51 -17.48 -3.36
CA MET A 20 10.12 -16.12 -3.76
C MET A 20 8.68 -16.08 -4.27
N TYR A 21 8.27 -17.04 -5.11
CA TYR A 21 6.88 -17.19 -5.53
C TYR A 21 5.93 -17.38 -4.34
N THR A 22 6.32 -18.16 -3.33
CA THR A 22 5.52 -18.34 -2.11
C THR A 22 5.47 -17.06 -1.27
N VAL A 23 6.57 -16.33 -1.12
CA VAL A 23 6.61 -15.04 -0.38
C VAL A 23 5.74 -13.98 -1.07
N ILE A 24 5.80 -13.87 -2.40
CA ILE A 24 5.09 -12.86 -3.19
C ILE A 24 3.62 -13.23 -3.39
N MET A 25 3.34 -14.44 -3.85
CA MET A 25 1.99 -14.86 -4.27
C MET A 25 1.19 -15.50 -3.15
N GLY A 26 1.83 -16.04 -2.10
CA GLY A 26 1.17 -16.68 -0.96
C GLY A 26 0.09 -15.84 -0.24
N PRO A 27 0.28 -14.54 0.05
CA PRO A 27 -0.77 -13.71 0.64
C PRO A 27 -1.87 -13.33 -0.38
N SER A 28 -1.66 -13.55 -1.68
CA SER A 28 -2.62 -13.17 -2.71
C SER A 28 -3.89 -14.04 -2.71
N ARG A 29 -5.00 -13.43 -3.13
CA ARG A 29 -6.36 -14.00 -3.17
C ARG A 29 -6.47 -15.41 -3.79
N TYR A 30 -5.66 -15.73 -4.79
CA TYR A 30 -5.69 -17.02 -5.48
C TYR A 30 -4.99 -18.16 -4.71
N HIS A 31 -4.14 -17.79 -3.74
CA HIS A 31 -3.20 -18.71 -3.10
C HIS A 31 -3.37 -18.79 -1.59
N ARG A 32 -3.88 -17.74 -0.94
CA ARG A 32 -4.05 -17.55 0.51
C ARG A 32 -4.61 -18.79 1.23
N ASP A 33 -5.70 -19.35 0.72
CA ASP A 33 -6.38 -20.52 1.30
C ASP A 33 -5.90 -21.86 0.71
N GLY A 34 -4.98 -21.81 -0.26
CA GLY A 34 -4.44 -22.94 -0.99
C GLY A 34 -3.20 -23.56 -0.36
N ILE A 35 -2.42 -24.29 -1.15
CA ILE A 35 -1.12 -24.84 -0.71
C ILE A 35 -0.10 -23.71 -0.53
N VAL A 36 0.01 -22.82 -1.52
CA VAL A 36 1.01 -21.73 -1.54
C VAL A 36 0.79 -20.72 -0.39
N GLY A 37 -0.45 -20.36 -0.06
CA GLY A 37 -0.75 -19.51 1.09
C GLY A 37 -0.44 -20.18 2.43
N ARG A 38 -0.73 -21.48 2.58
CA ARG A 38 -0.31 -22.25 3.75
C ARG A 38 1.22 -22.38 3.84
N MET A 39 1.92 -22.54 2.72
CA MET A 39 3.39 -22.47 2.67
C MET A 39 3.91 -21.08 3.03
N TYR A 40 3.23 -20.00 2.65
CA TYR A 40 3.58 -18.63 3.04
C TYR A 40 3.43 -18.40 4.54
N PHE A 41 2.28 -18.74 5.13
CA PHE A 41 2.10 -18.65 6.58
C PHE A 41 3.13 -19.53 7.30
N CYS A 42 3.39 -20.74 6.81
CA CYS A 42 4.46 -21.60 7.33
C CYS A 42 5.85 -20.94 7.21
N LEU A 43 6.22 -20.33 6.07
CA LEU A 43 7.51 -19.66 5.88
C LEU A 43 7.65 -18.38 6.72
N MET A 44 6.56 -17.69 7.04
CA MET A 44 6.58 -16.50 7.89
C MET A 44 6.58 -16.85 9.40
N ASP A 45 5.91 -17.94 9.78
CA ASP A 45 5.90 -18.45 11.15
C ASP A 45 7.12 -19.36 11.47
N CYS A 46 7.76 -19.96 10.47
CA CYS A 46 8.92 -20.86 10.62
C CYS A 46 10.13 -20.17 11.28
N PRO A 47 10.56 -18.95 10.90
CA PRO A 47 11.55 -18.20 11.67
C PRO A 47 11.15 -18.07 13.15
N THR A 48 9.87 -17.81 13.43
CA THR A 48 9.35 -17.72 14.80
C THR A 48 9.43 -19.06 15.55
N ALA A 49 9.22 -20.19 14.87
CA ALA A 49 9.31 -21.52 15.47
C ALA A 49 10.76 -22.01 15.65
N CYS A 50 11.60 -21.87 14.61
CA CYS A 50 12.95 -22.39 14.51
C CYS A 50 13.97 -21.46 15.17
N CYS A 51 14.03 -20.20 14.78
CA CYS A 51 14.91 -19.22 15.42
C CYS A 51 14.46 -18.92 16.85
N GLY A 52 13.17 -19.10 17.17
CA GLY A 52 12.68 -19.14 18.56
C GLY A 52 13.28 -20.30 19.39
N CYS A 53 13.66 -21.41 18.76
CA CYS A 53 14.40 -22.51 19.38
C CYS A 53 15.90 -22.19 19.51
N CYS A 54 16.52 -21.70 18.44
CA CYS A 54 17.92 -21.28 18.44
C CYS A 54 18.19 -20.17 19.47
N CYS A 55 17.31 -19.17 19.58
CA CYS A 55 17.40 -18.15 20.64
C CYS A 55 17.16 -18.71 22.05
N GLY A 56 16.51 -19.86 22.18
CA GLY A 56 16.43 -20.60 23.44
C GLY A 56 17.79 -21.16 23.83
N ILE A 57 18.43 -21.88 22.90
CA ILE A 57 19.75 -22.52 23.07
C ILE A 57 20.85 -21.46 23.25
N CYS A 58 21.03 -20.56 22.29
CA CYS A 58 22.14 -19.60 22.25
C CYS A 58 22.10 -18.53 23.35
N PHE A 59 20.95 -18.29 23.98
CA PHE A 59 20.79 -17.33 25.08
C PHE A 59 20.26 -17.97 26.37
N GLY A 60 20.43 -19.29 26.53
CA GLY A 60 20.12 -20.02 27.78
C GLY A 60 18.69 -19.83 28.30
N CYS A 61 17.70 -19.66 27.42
CA CYS A 61 16.35 -19.28 27.80
C CYS A 61 15.28 -20.28 27.34
N SER A 62 14.20 -20.42 28.11
CA SER A 62 13.09 -21.33 27.77
C SER A 62 12.56 -21.05 26.36
N TYR A 63 12.28 -22.11 25.60
CA TYR A 63 11.71 -22.07 24.25
C TYR A 63 10.56 -21.06 24.07
N ARG A 64 9.66 -20.95 25.07
CA ARG A 64 8.55 -19.99 25.05
C ARG A 64 9.02 -18.53 25.11
N ARG A 65 10.10 -18.23 25.85
CA ARG A 65 10.76 -16.91 25.89
C ARG A 65 11.55 -16.65 24.61
N GLY A 66 12.26 -17.65 24.07
CA GLY A 66 12.97 -17.57 22.79
C GLY A 66 12.03 -17.23 21.62
N ARG A 67 10.93 -17.99 21.47
CA ARG A 67 9.85 -17.71 20.51
C ARG A 67 9.27 -16.30 20.69
N GLN A 68 9.04 -15.84 21.92
CA GLN A 68 8.50 -14.49 22.19
C GLN A 68 9.50 -13.37 21.86
N LYS A 69 10.80 -13.55 22.15
CA LYS A 69 11.86 -12.62 21.74
C LYS A 69 11.95 -12.53 20.21
N TRP A 70 11.98 -13.67 19.51
CA TRP A 70 12.01 -13.67 18.04
C TRP A 70 10.77 -13.01 17.45
N ARG A 71 9.57 -13.31 17.98
CA ARG A 71 8.34 -12.68 17.46
C ARG A 71 8.40 -11.16 17.57
N ARG A 72 8.86 -10.61 18.70
CA ARG A 72 9.10 -9.16 18.83
C ARG A 72 10.10 -8.63 17.82
N CYS A 73 11.18 -9.35 17.54
CA CYS A 73 12.15 -8.95 16.51
C CYS A 73 11.50 -8.93 15.11
N SER A 74 10.77 -9.98 14.74
CA SER A 74 10.08 -10.11 13.45
C SER A 74 8.96 -9.08 13.28
N ASP A 75 8.15 -8.87 14.33
CA ASP A 75 7.12 -7.84 14.37
C ASP A 75 7.76 -6.45 14.25
N HIS A 76 8.86 -6.17 14.96
CA HIS A 76 9.60 -4.90 14.83
C HIS A 76 10.12 -4.67 13.41
N THR A 77 10.86 -5.63 12.84
CA THR A 77 11.48 -5.52 11.51
C THR A 77 10.46 -5.38 10.38
N PHE A 78 9.40 -6.21 10.38
CA PHE A 78 8.50 -6.35 9.22
C PHE A 78 7.10 -5.73 9.42
N ARG A 79 6.72 -5.35 10.65
CA ARG A 79 5.34 -4.90 10.97
C ARG A 79 5.26 -3.60 11.76
N GLU A 80 6.34 -3.12 12.38
CA GLU A 80 6.41 -1.80 12.99
C GLU A 80 7.13 -0.82 12.05
N ARG A 81 6.83 0.48 12.15
CA ARG A 81 7.53 1.50 11.36
C ARG A 81 8.93 1.72 11.93
N ASN A 82 9.95 1.39 11.15
CA ASN A 82 11.33 1.31 11.60
C ASN A 82 12.32 1.53 10.43
N TRP A 83 13.51 2.02 10.71
CA TRP A 83 14.53 2.29 9.67
C TRP A 83 15.39 1.07 9.28
N PHE A 84 15.27 -0.09 9.94
CA PHE A 84 16.12 -1.26 9.67
C PHE A 84 15.99 -1.73 8.23
N MET A 85 14.77 -1.81 7.69
CA MET A 85 14.55 -2.31 6.32
C MET A 85 15.12 -1.37 5.24
N VAL A 86 15.12 -0.05 5.48
CA VAL A 86 15.75 0.94 4.59
C VAL A 86 17.28 0.88 4.70
N ILE A 87 17.83 0.81 5.93
CA ILE A 87 19.28 0.66 6.14
C ILE A 87 19.79 -0.65 5.54
N PHE A 88 19.04 -1.75 5.69
CA PHE A 88 19.35 -3.05 5.09
C PHE A 88 19.29 -3.00 3.56
N TYR A 89 18.29 -2.34 2.97
CA TYR A 89 18.22 -2.11 1.52
C TYR A 89 19.46 -1.35 1.03
N ILE A 90 19.77 -0.19 1.63
CA ILE A 90 20.92 0.65 1.28
C ILE A 90 22.24 -0.14 1.36
N LEU A 91 22.48 -0.84 2.47
CA LEU A 91 23.71 -1.63 2.66
C LEU A 91 23.84 -2.77 1.65
N LEU A 92 22.74 -3.46 1.31
CA LEU A 92 22.73 -4.54 0.33
C LEU A 92 22.94 -4.02 -1.10
N VAL A 93 22.17 -3.00 -1.48
CA VAL A 93 22.11 -2.48 -2.85
C VAL A 93 23.36 -1.68 -3.19
N TRP A 94 23.77 -0.72 -2.36
CA TRP A 94 24.99 0.06 -2.62
C TRP A 94 26.25 -0.80 -2.61
N SER A 95 26.28 -1.93 -1.88
CA SER A 95 27.40 -2.89 -1.99
C SER A 95 27.46 -3.55 -3.36
N VAL A 96 26.32 -3.96 -3.92
CA VAL A 96 26.22 -4.56 -5.26
C VAL A 96 26.49 -3.52 -6.35
N GLU A 97 25.94 -2.32 -6.22
CA GLU A 97 26.16 -1.21 -7.14
C GLU A 97 27.60 -0.70 -7.10
N PHE A 98 28.27 -0.72 -5.94
CA PHE A 98 29.70 -0.42 -5.86
C PHE A 98 30.54 -1.42 -6.64
N LEU A 99 30.30 -2.73 -6.46
CA LEU A 99 30.98 -3.78 -7.22
C LEU A 99 30.72 -3.66 -8.73
N TYR A 100 29.51 -3.28 -9.13
CA TYR A 100 29.17 -3.03 -10.53
C TYR A 100 29.87 -1.79 -11.09
N LEU A 101 29.67 -0.61 -10.49
CA LEU A 101 30.13 0.68 -11.02
C LEU A 101 31.65 0.89 -10.92
N PHE A 102 32.30 0.40 -9.85
CA PHE A 102 33.72 0.66 -9.59
C PHE A 102 34.66 -0.52 -9.86
N ILE A 103 34.14 -1.74 -10.07
CA ILE A 103 34.96 -2.90 -10.42
C ILE A 103 34.60 -3.47 -11.79
N ALA A 104 33.32 -3.77 -12.05
CA ALA A 104 32.95 -4.49 -13.28
C ALA A 104 32.72 -3.59 -14.52
N LEU A 105 32.18 -2.37 -14.33
CA LEU A 105 31.94 -1.41 -15.41
C LEU A 105 33.23 -0.78 -15.99
N PRO A 106 34.31 -0.53 -15.21
CA PRO A 106 35.60 -0.09 -15.76
C PRO A 106 36.22 -1.11 -16.73
N GLU A 107 36.17 -2.40 -16.42
CA GLU A 107 36.69 -3.50 -17.26
C GLU A 107 35.94 -3.68 -18.61
N LEU A 108 34.68 -3.24 -18.67
CA LEU A 108 33.83 -3.43 -19.84
C LEU A 108 34.37 -2.67 -21.07
N GLN A 109 34.73 -3.40 -22.14
CA GLN A 109 35.33 -2.84 -23.36
C GLN A 109 34.28 -2.20 -24.30
N VAL A 110 33.57 -1.18 -23.80
CA VAL A 110 32.51 -0.42 -24.49
C VAL A 110 32.78 1.07 -24.48
N SER A 111 32.03 1.82 -25.30
CA SER A 111 32.14 3.28 -25.38
C SER A 111 31.81 3.98 -24.05
N ILE A 112 32.42 5.15 -23.83
CA ILE A 112 32.14 5.99 -22.65
C ILE A 112 30.65 6.30 -22.48
N TRP A 113 29.92 6.50 -23.60
CA TRP A 113 28.48 6.69 -23.60
C TRP A 113 27.70 5.50 -23.03
N SER A 114 28.12 4.27 -23.33
CA SER A 114 27.50 3.07 -22.74
C SER A 114 27.70 3.05 -21.21
N LYS A 115 28.90 3.38 -20.74
CA LYS A 115 29.19 3.45 -19.28
C LYS A 115 28.41 4.57 -18.59
N LEU A 116 28.25 5.72 -19.25
CA LEU A 116 27.41 6.82 -18.75
C LEU A 116 25.92 6.43 -18.69
N VAL A 117 25.40 5.64 -19.62
CA VAL A 117 24.04 5.07 -19.54
C VAL A 117 23.93 4.09 -18.38
N SER A 118 24.86 3.16 -18.24
CA SER A 118 24.91 2.18 -17.13
C SER A 118 24.91 2.87 -15.76
N SER A 119 25.78 3.87 -15.56
CA SER A 119 25.80 4.69 -14.33
C SER A 119 24.53 5.52 -14.15
N GLY A 120 23.99 6.08 -15.24
CA GLY A 120 22.76 6.88 -15.21
C GLY A 120 21.54 6.08 -14.77
N LEU A 121 21.40 4.83 -15.22
CA LEU A 121 20.30 3.94 -14.83
C LEU A 121 20.30 3.61 -13.33
N VAL A 122 21.49 3.36 -12.75
CA VAL A 122 21.66 3.19 -11.29
C VAL A 122 21.20 4.45 -10.55
N MET A 123 21.79 5.61 -10.87
CA MET A 123 21.48 6.88 -10.20
C MET A 123 20.01 7.30 -10.33
N ILE A 124 19.36 7.03 -11.47
CA ILE A 124 17.92 7.28 -11.66
C ILE A 124 17.08 6.35 -10.78
N SER A 125 17.46 5.07 -10.65
CA SER A 125 16.72 4.13 -9.81
C SER A 125 16.78 4.48 -8.32
N GLU A 126 17.95 4.87 -7.82
CA GLU A 126 18.15 5.36 -6.45
C GLU A 126 17.49 6.73 -6.22
N GLY A 127 17.48 7.61 -7.23
CA GLY A 127 16.72 8.85 -7.19
C GLY A 127 15.20 8.61 -6.98
N PHE A 128 14.62 7.63 -7.67
CA PHE A 128 13.22 7.26 -7.45
C PHE A 128 12.99 6.50 -6.13
N TYR A 129 13.95 5.70 -5.66
CA TYR A 129 13.90 5.09 -4.32
C TYR A 129 13.83 6.18 -3.24
N ALA A 130 14.75 7.16 -3.27
CA ALA A 130 14.76 8.28 -2.35
C ALA A 130 13.46 9.11 -2.41
N LEU A 131 12.91 9.37 -3.62
CA LEU A 131 11.62 10.04 -3.77
C LEU A 131 10.46 9.23 -3.16
N ALA A 132 10.48 7.89 -3.21
CA ALA A 132 9.47 7.06 -2.55
C ALA A 132 9.61 7.04 -1.01
N VAL A 133 10.85 7.05 -0.49
CA VAL A 133 11.14 7.13 0.96
C VAL A 133 10.73 8.48 1.55
N PHE A 134 11.10 9.60 0.91
CA PHE A 134 11.05 10.93 1.52
C PHE A 134 9.89 11.83 1.09
N SER A 135 9.10 11.48 0.06
CA SER A 135 7.91 12.26 -0.30
C SER A 135 6.78 12.12 0.72
N ASP A 136 6.00 13.18 0.91
CA ASP A 136 4.68 13.11 1.55
C ASP A 136 3.79 12.11 0.78
N PRO A 137 3.27 11.05 1.44
CA PRO A 137 2.35 10.11 0.79
C PRO A 137 0.94 10.70 0.56
N GLY A 138 0.68 11.92 1.02
CA GLY A 138 -0.61 12.61 0.91
C GLY A 138 -1.35 12.60 2.24
N ILE A 139 -0.68 13.00 3.31
CA ILE A 139 -1.22 13.01 4.68
C ILE A 139 -2.50 13.88 4.74
N VAL A 140 -3.47 13.43 5.55
CA VAL A 140 -4.76 14.10 5.80
C VAL A 140 -4.72 14.85 7.12
N THR A 141 -4.26 14.18 8.18
CA THR A 141 -4.21 14.76 9.53
C THR A 141 -3.04 15.74 9.58
N SER A 142 -3.31 17.03 9.70
CA SER A 142 -2.27 18.02 9.90
C SER A 142 -1.49 17.69 11.19
N ARG A 143 -0.18 18.03 11.21
CA ARG A 143 0.64 17.82 12.40
C ARG A 143 0.08 18.59 13.61
N GLU A 144 -0.36 19.82 13.36
CA GLU A 144 -0.98 20.70 14.36
C GLU A 144 -2.34 20.15 14.81
N GLU A 145 -3.16 19.60 13.89
CA GLU A 145 -4.40 18.92 14.26
C GLU A 145 -4.13 17.71 15.17
N LYS A 146 -3.12 16.90 14.83
CA LYS A 146 -2.74 15.72 15.63
C LYS A 146 -2.26 16.13 17.03
N GLU A 147 -1.40 17.13 17.13
CA GLU A 147 -0.87 17.62 18.41
C GLU A 147 -2.00 18.27 19.25
N ALA A 148 -2.89 19.06 18.63
CA ALA A 148 -4.06 19.65 19.30
C ALA A 148 -5.10 18.60 19.75
N GLN A 149 -5.31 17.53 18.99
CA GLN A 149 -6.18 16.41 19.38
C GLN A 149 -5.55 15.57 20.50
N GLN A 150 -4.25 15.28 20.44
CA GLN A 150 -3.55 14.58 21.51
C GLN A 150 -3.66 15.34 22.84
N PHE A 151 -3.64 16.69 22.80
CA PHE A 151 -3.95 17.52 23.95
C PHE A 151 -5.44 17.45 24.36
N ALA A 152 -6.38 17.56 23.42
CA ALA A 152 -7.82 17.59 23.69
C ALA A 152 -8.41 16.25 24.19
N PHE A 153 -7.81 15.12 23.80
CA PHE A 153 -8.21 13.76 24.19
C PHE A 153 -7.22 13.09 25.16
N ALA A 154 -6.23 13.82 25.67
CA ALA A 154 -5.36 13.34 26.74
C ALA A 154 -6.21 12.89 27.95
N PRO A 155 -5.97 11.70 28.53
CA PRO A 155 -6.64 11.32 29.76
C PRO A 155 -6.27 12.32 30.86
N LEU A 156 -7.28 12.97 31.45
CA LEU A 156 -7.09 13.92 32.54
C LEU A 156 -6.20 13.28 33.63
N PRO A 157 -5.17 14.00 34.14
CA PRO A 157 -4.24 13.43 35.10
C PRO A 157 -5.01 12.94 36.32
N VAL A 158 -4.91 11.63 36.58
CA VAL A 158 -5.67 10.96 37.66
C VAL A 158 -5.31 11.62 38.98
N GLY A 159 -6.26 12.40 39.50
CA GLY A 159 -6.08 13.28 40.65
C GLY A 159 -5.75 12.49 41.91
N ASN A 160 -4.44 12.30 42.14
CA ASN A 160 -3.92 11.54 43.26
C ASN A 160 -4.31 12.28 44.56
N LYS A 161 -5.25 11.70 45.34
CA LYS A 161 -5.87 12.33 46.53
C LYS A 161 -4.88 12.47 47.69
N LYS A 162 -3.88 13.34 47.56
CA LYS A 162 -3.00 13.72 48.66
C LYS A 162 -3.74 14.67 49.61
N HIS A 163 -3.56 14.45 50.91
CA HIS A 163 -4.22 15.21 51.97
C HIS A 163 -3.91 16.71 51.89
N LYS A 164 -4.92 17.55 52.19
CA LYS A 164 -4.70 18.93 52.59
C LYS A 164 -3.85 18.97 53.86
N LYS A 165 -2.73 19.70 53.83
CA LYS A 165 -2.13 20.30 55.03
C LYS A 165 -1.82 21.77 54.71
N LYS A 166 -2.02 22.66 55.69
CA LYS A 166 -1.82 24.12 55.57
C LYS A 166 -0.35 24.50 55.83
N GLN A 167 -0.05 25.81 55.67
CA GLN A 167 1.25 26.49 55.76
C GLN A 167 2.07 26.39 54.45
N GLY A 168 2.66 27.46 53.91
CA GLY A 168 2.55 28.89 54.26
C GLY A 168 3.79 29.67 53.81
N GLY A 169 3.63 30.89 53.26
CA GLY A 169 4.74 31.80 52.92
C GLY A 169 4.91 32.11 51.42
N GLU A 170 4.66 33.38 51.10
CA GLU A 170 5.39 34.28 50.18
C GLU A 170 5.88 33.85 48.77
N ASN A 171 5.30 34.52 47.76
CA ASN A 171 5.95 35.25 46.65
C ASN A 171 7.08 34.63 45.80
N VAL A 172 6.89 34.63 44.46
CA VAL A 172 7.54 35.63 43.56
C VAL A 172 6.98 35.54 42.13
N VAL A 173 6.63 36.72 41.58
CA VAL A 173 6.51 37.14 40.16
C VAL A 173 6.01 36.14 39.10
N ALA A 174 4.84 36.46 38.52
CA ALA A 174 4.54 36.13 37.13
C ALA A 174 5.08 37.22 36.19
N SER A 175 5.65 36.85 35.05
CA SER A 175 6.01 37.79 33.97
C SER A 175 5.34 37.39 32.65
N SER A 176 4.79 38.38 31.96
CA SER A 176 4.19 38.24 30.64
C SER A 176 5.23 38.51 29.55
N CYS A 177 4.99 38.03 28.32
CA CYS A 177 5.41 38.80 27.15
C CYS A 177 4.33 38.69 26.06
N ASN A 178 3.97 39.84 25.48
CA ASN A 178 2.97 39.96 24.42
C ASN A 178 3.65 40.41 23.11
N HIS A 179 3.14 39.93 21.99
CA HIS A 179 3.12 40.66 20.70
C HIS A 179 1.84 40.20 19.97
N VAL A 180 0.85 41.03 19.62
CA VAL A 180 0.83 42.36 18.96
C VAL A 180 1.43 42.23 17.56
N THR A 181 0.59 42.23 16.51
CA THR A 181 -0.07 43.46 15.98
C THR A 181 -1.61 43.47 15.95
N LYS A 182 -2.19 44.67 15.70
CA LYS A 182 -3.63 44.98 15.63
C LYS A 182 -4.02 45.41 14.21
N HIS A 183 -5.32 45.36 13.89
CA HIS A 183 -6.12 46.45 13.28
C HIS A 183 -7.62 46.17 13.62
N THR A 184 -8.34 46.96 14.43
CA THR A 184 -9.14 48.19 14.12
C THR A 184 -10.24 47.98 13.08
N ASN A 185 -11.52 48.41 13.18
CA ASN A 185 -12.31 49.27 14.10
C ASN A 185 -13.84 49.09 13.75
N THR A 186 -14.94 49.54 14.41
CA THR A 186 -15.29 50.11 15.76
C THR A 186 -16.84 50.22 15.91
N HIS A 187 -17.42 50.00 17.11
CA HIS A 187 -18.83 50.24 17.53
C HIS A 187 -19.94 49.44 16.77
N GLY A 188 -21.18 49.22 17.25
CA GLY A 188 -21.93 49.41 18.51
C GLY A 188 -23.24 48.56 18.37
N ASP A 189 -24.16 48.34 19.32
CA ASP A 189 -24.46 48.86 20.68
C ASP A 189 -25.08 47.70 21.52
N SER A 190 -25.78 47.97 22.61
CA SER A 190 -26.11 47.05 23.70
C SER A 190 -27.60 46.79 23.90
N THR A 191 -27.94 45.62 24.48
CA THR A 191 -29.15 45.40 25.31
C THR A 191 -29.09 44.03 26.00
N MET A 192 -29.75 43.87 27.14
CA MET A 192 -29.76 42.62 27.92
C MET A 192 -30.95 41.70 27.58
N GLY A 193 -30.73 40.38 27.59
CA GLY A 193 -31.78 39.36 27.50
C GLY A 193 -31.32 38.06 28.17
N ASN A 194 -32.17 37.47 29.02
CA ASN A 194 -31.72 36.47 29.99
C ASN A 194 -31.93 35.01 29.53
N GLY A 195 -30.91 34.17 29.73
CA GLY A 195 -31.07 32.76 30.10
C GLY A 195 -31.38 31.70 29.03
N GLU A 196 -30.35 31.11 28.42
CA GLU A 196 -30.27 29.63 28.32
C GLU A 196 -28.82 29.13 28.13
N LYS A 197 -28.45 28.01 28.78
CA LYS A 197 -27.08 27.45 28.72
C LYS A 197 -26.86 26.54 27.50
N ARG A 198 -26.90 27.12 26.29
CA ARG A 198 -26.31 26.45 25.11
C ARG A 198 -24.80 26.32 25.31
N ARG A 199 -24.28 25.08 25.34
CA ARG A 199 -22.84 24.82 25.13
C ARG A 199 -22.50 25.25 23.71
N ASN A 200 -21.85 26.41 23.55
CA ASN A 200 -21.47 26.92 22.24
C ASN A 200 -20.60 25.88 21.50
N GLY A 201 -21.10 25.41 20.36
CA GLY A 201 -20.30 24.64 19.43
C GLY A 201 -19.20 25.54 18.86
N LYS A 202 -17.94 25.20 19.11
CA LYS A 202 -16.85 25.71 18.27
C LYS A 202 -17.08 25.12 16.87
N VAL A 203 -17.52 25.97 15.94
CA VAL A 203 -17.61 25.61 14.52
C VAL A 203 -16.23 25.13 14.09
N ARG A 204 -16.13 23.87 13.63
CA ARG A 204 -14.86 23.35 13.08
C ARG A 204 -14.52 24.19 11.85
N GLN A 205 -13.38 24.87 11.87
CA GLN A 205 -12.87 25.62 10.73
C GLN A 205 -12.18 24.63 9.78
N PHE A 206 -12.91 24.19 8.76
CA PHE A 206 -12.40 23.22 7.79
C PHE A 206 -11.32 23.84 6.88
N LEU A 207 -10.29 23.05 6.56
CA LEU A 207 -9.28 23.36 5.53
C LEU A 207 -9.81 23.20 4.09
N LEU A 208 -11.00 22.62 3.92
CA LEU A 208 -11.72 22.52 2.64
C LEU A 208 -12.90 23.49 2.63
N SER A 209 -13.18 24.12 1.48
CA SER A 209 -14.44 24.84 1.30
C SER A 209 -15.63 23.85 1.32
N PRO A 210 -16.84 24.26 1.76
CA PRO A 210 -18.02 23.39 1.77
C PRO A 210 -18.36 22.81 0.38
N GLU A 211 -17.98 23.48 -0.70
CA GLU A 211 -18.15 22.97 -2.05
C GLU A 211 -17.12 21.93 -2.47
N ALA A 212 -15.86 22.09 -2.03
CA ALA A 212 -14.83 21.07 -2.21
C ALA A 212 -15.22 19.82 -1.42
N GLU A 213 -15.68 20.01 -0.18
CA GLU A 213 -16.25 18.94 0.64
C GLU A 213 -17.47 18.29 -0.05
N ALA A 214 -18.44 19.07 -0.55
CA ALA A 214 -19.61 18.54 -1.25
C ALA A 214 -19.31 17.88 -2.61
N ARG A 215 -18.23 18.28 -3.30
CA ARG A 215 -17.72 17.60 -4.51
C ARG A 215 -17.02 16.28 -4.15
N GLN A 216 -16.29 16.25 -3.04
CA GLN A 216 -15.68 15.03 -2.54
C GLN A 216 -16.76 14.07 -2.02
N ASN A 217 -17.67 14.54 -1.16
CA ASN A 217 -18.75 13.79 -0.49
C ASN A 217 -19.71 13.09 -1.47
N ARG A 218 -19.90 13.63 -2.69
CA ARG A 218 -20.61 12.93 -3.78
C ARG A 218 -19.96 11.62 -4.22
N LYS A 219 -18.67 11.39 -3.93
CA LYS A 219 -17.98 10.10 -4.11
C LYS A 219 -18.11 9.15 -2.91
N TYR A 220 -18.66 9.56 -1.76
CA TYR A 220 -18.67 8.74 -0.53
C TYR A 220 -19.87 7.78 -0.46
N ILE A 221 -20.86 7.91 -1.36
CA ILE A 221 -21.91 6.90 -1.55
C ILE A 221 -21.27 5.51 -1.81
N VAL A 222 -20.08 5.50 -2.41
CA VAL A 222 -19.20 4.33 -2.59
C VAL A 222 -18.79 3.65 -1.27
N ASP A 223 -18.44 4.41 -0.24
CA ASP A 223 -18.11 3.86 1.08
C ASP A 223 -19.38 3.30 1.77
N GLY A 224 -20.58 3.74 1.34
CA GLY A 224 -21.87 3.09 1.64
C GLY A 224 -22.12 1.75 0.92
N ILE A 225 -21.26 1.34 -0.02
CA ILE A 225 -21.22 -0.04 -0.58
C ILE A 225 -20.10 -0.84 0.10
N LEU A 226 -18.94 -0.22 0.31
CA LEU A 226 -17.72 -0.89 0.79
C LEU A 226 -17.57 -0.98 2.32
N TYR A 227 -18.43 -0.32 3.09
CA TYR A 227 -18.49 -0.40 4.56
C TYR A 227 -19.92 -0.68 5.11
N ALA A 228 -20.87 -1.05 4.23
CA ALA A 228 -22.20 -1.52 4.62
C ALA A 228 -22.21 -3.07 4.69
N MET A 229 -22.66 -3.73 5.76
CA MET A 229 -23.01 -3.22 7.10
C MET A 229 -22.40 -4.10 8.19
N ASP A 230 -21.71 -3.49 9.15
CA ASP A 230 -21.44 -4.14 10.44
C ASP A 230 -22.75 -4.20 11.23
N GLY A 231 -23.36 -5.40 11.28
CA GLY A 231 -24.72 -5.65 11.79
C GLY A 231 -24.97 -5.27 13.25
N ARG A 232 -23.95 -4.79 13.97
CA ARG A 232 -24.03 -4.31 15.35
C ARG A 232 -24.62 -2.89 15.49
N SER A 233 -24.73 -2.12 14.41
CA SER A 233 -25.29 -0.74 14.45
C SER A 233 -26.82 -0.67 14.41
N LEU A 234 -27.49 -1.62 13.74
CA LEU A 234 -28.96 -1.63 13.58
C LEU A 234 -29.71 -2.14 14.83
N GLY A 235 -29.02 -2.81 15.76
CA GLY A 235 -29.66 -3.47 16.90
C GLY A 235 -29.86 -2.59 18.14
N LYS A 236 -30.87 -1.70 18.13
CA LYS A 236 -31.63 -1.35 19.37
C LYS A 236 -32.90 -0.49 19.22
N ASN A 237 -33.01 0.42 18.25
CA ASN A 237 -34.06 1.46 18.27
C ASN A 237 -35.26 1.24 17.33
N THR A 238 -35.23 0.23 16.45
CA THR A 238 -36.28 -0.04 15.44
C THR A 238 -37.17 -1.24 15.79
N ALA A 239 -37.63 -1.29 17.05
CA ALA A 239 -38.56 -2.31 17.56
C ALA A 239 -39.97 -1.75 17.85
N ARG A 240 -40.54 -0.98 16.90
CA ARG A 240 -41.97 -0.61 16.84
C ARG A 240 -42.34 -0.08 15.44
N ASN A 241 -43.62 -0.18 15.10
CA ASN A 241 -44.30 0.37 13.92
C ASN A 241 -43.90 -0.22 12.55
N SER A 242 -44.36 -1.45 12.30
CA SER A 242 -44.47 -2.04 10.96
C SER A 242 -45.78 -1.59 10.25
N SER A 243 -45.75 -0.52 9.44
CA SER A 243 -46.73 -0.30 8.35
C SER A 243 -46.50 1.01 7.56
N SER A 244 -45.87 0.94 6.39
CA SER A 244 -46.13 1.79 5.19
C SER A 244 -44.96 1.70 4.21
N SER A 245 -45.25 1.56 2.92
CA SER A 245 -44.25 1.56 1.83
C SER A 245 -43.93 2.98 1.32
N SER A 246 -42.95 3.06 0.42
CA SER A 246 -42.71 4.18 -0.52
C SER A 246 -41.99 5.45 -0.04
N SER A 247 -41.85 5.74 1.26
CA SER A 247 -41.22 7.01 1.73
C SER A 247 -39.70 6.95 1.98
N ALA A 248 -39.15 5.77 2.28
CA ALA A 248 -37.81 5.60 2.87
C ALA A 248 -36.60 6.01 1.99
N PHE A 249 -36.78 6.29 0.69
CA PHE A 249 -35.69 6.69 -0.20
C PHE A 249 -35.38 8.20 -0.12
N SER A 250 -36.39 9.04 0.15
CA SER A 250 -36.22 10.51 0.21
C SER A 250 -35.35 10.94 1.41
N SER A 251 -35.53 10.27 2.56
CA SER A 251 -34.74 10.51 3.77
C SER A 251 -33.26 10.14 3.67
N ILE A 252 -32.87 9.27 2.72
CA ILE A 252 -31.47 8.87 2.53
C ILE A 252 -30.63 10.01 1.95
N MET A 253 -31.24 10.96 1.23
CA MET A 253 -30.51 12.09 0.64
C MET A 253 -30.42 13.33 1.55
N THR A 254 -31.12 13.37 2.69
CA THR A 254 -31.21 14.59 3.55
C THR A 254 -30.43 14.52 4.86
N THR A 255 -30.06 13.33 5.34
CA THR A 255 -29.02 13.19 6.39
C THR A 255 -27.68 12.84 5.77
N THR A 256 -26.92 13.87 5.37
CA THR A 256 -25.55 13.74 4.86
C THR A 256 -24.68 13.01 5.88
N ALA A 257 -24.31 11.77 5.57
CA ALA A 257 -23.31 11.03 6.34
C ALA A 257 -21.92 11.64 6.09
N ILE A 258 -21.56 12.62 6.91
CA ILE A 258 -20.23 13.22 6.98
C ILE A 258 -19.19 12.09 7.07
N GLY A 259 -18.15 12.16 6.23
CA GLY A 259 -17.18 11.09 6.05
C GLY A 259 -16.62 10.54 7.36
N LEU A 260 -16.79 9.23 7.58
CA LEU A 260 -16.49 8.51 8.84
C LEU A 260 -15.24 9.04 9.53
N GLU A 261 -15.40 9.71 10.67
CA GLU A 261 -14.29 10.27 11.43
C GLU A 261 -13.28 9.18 11.80
N CYS A 262 -11.98 9.51 11.77
CA CYS A 262 -10.97 8.60 12.24
C CYS A 262 -11.01 8.52 13.78
N ASN A 263 -11.47 7.40 14.35
CA ASN A 263 -11.45 7.17 15.79
C ASN A 263 -10.06 7.27 16.47
N THR A 264 -8.96 7.34 15.71
CA THR A 264 -7.59 7.58 16.21
C THR A 264 -7.14 9.04 16.01
N CYS A 265 -7.48 9.65 14.87
CA CYS A 265 -6.94 10.92 14.41
C CYS A 265 -7.99 12.03 14.28
N HIS A 266 -9.20 11.83 14.84
CA HIS A 266 -10.36 12.73 14.97
C HIS A 266 -10.68 13.71 13.81
N VAL A 267 -10.20 13.38 12.59
CA VAL A 267 -10.47 14.07 11.34
C VAL A 267 -11.52 13.31 10.52
N PRO A 268 -12.40 14.01 9.78
CA PRO A 268 -13.16 13.40 8.69
C PRO A 268 -12.21 12.69 7.73
N ARG A 269 -12.53 11.46 7.33
CA ARG A 269 -11.66 10.67 6.44
C ARG A 269 -12.07 10.86 4.97
N PRO A 270 -11.19 11.42 4.10
CA PRO A 270 -11.43 11.45 2.67
C PRO A 270 -11.78 10.08 2.09
N SER A 271 -12.61 10.03 1.05
CA SER A 271 -12.87 8.77 0.34
C SER A 271 -11.55 8.13 -0.14
N ARG A 272 -11.47 6.80 -0.08
CA ARG A 272 -10.25 5.98 -0.30
C ARG A 272 -9.08 6.25 0.67
N SER A 273 -9.21 7.12 1.69
CA SER A 273 -8.18 7.31 2.72
C SER A 273 -8.16 6.18 3.76
N LYS A 274 -7.04 6.05 4.48
CA LYS A 274 -6.90 5.12 5.60
C LYS A 274 -6.01 5.71 6.69
N HIS A 275 -6.30 5.36 7.94
CA HIS A 275 -5.35 5.52 9.03
C HIS A 275 -4.31 4.41 8.96
N CYS A 276 -3.05 4.76 8.68
CA CYS A 276 -1.95 3.82 8.79
C CYS A 276 -1.51 3.75 10.25
N ARG A 277 -1.70 2.60 10.90
CA ARG A 277 -1.32 2.37 12.31
C ARG A 277 0.20 2.41 12.55
N LEU A 278 1.00 2.33 11.49
CA LEU A 278 2.45 2.27 11.55
C LEU A 278 3.05 3.67 11.42
N CYS A 279 2.49 4.49 10.54
CA CYS A 279 2.84 5.91 10.42
C CYS A 279 2.09 6.82 11.41
N ASP A 280 1.00 6.32 12.00
CA ASP A 280 0.10 7.02 12.93
C ASP A 280 -0.47 8.34 12.38
N TYR A 281 -1.02 8.27 11.17
CA TYR A 281 -1.80 9.36 10.54
C TYR A 281 -2.85 8.80 9.57
N CYS A 282 -3.83 9.62 9.19
CA CYS A 282 -4.63 9.38 7.99
C CYS A 282 -3.90 9.86 6.73
N VAL A 283 -4.00 9.09 5.64
CA VAL A 283 -3.38 9.39 4.34
C VAL A 283 -4.35 9.07 3.19
N ARG A 284 -4.34 9.90 2.14
CA ARG A 284 -5.27 9.84 1.00
C ARG A 284 -4.93 8.72 0.01
N ARG A 285 -5.95 8.13 -0.62
CA ARG A 285 -5.80 7.06 -1.65
C ARG A 285 -4.79 5.98 -1.23
N TYR A 286 -4.86 5.56 0.03
CA TYR A 286 -3.91 4.62 0.64
C TYR A 286 -3.94 3.28 -0.09
N ASP A 287 -2.78 2.75 -0.43
CA ASP A 287 -2.61 1.41 -0.98
C ASP A 287 -2.09 0.43 0.08
N HIS A 288 -0.84 0.62 0.53
CA HIS A 288 -0.21 -0.16 1.60
C HIS A 288 0.92 0.61 2.29
N HIS A 289 1.24 0.24 3.53
CA HIS A 289 2.52 0.58 4.13
C HIS A 289 3.61 -0.34 3.56
N CYS A 290 4.75 0.21 3.15
CA CYS A 290 5.85 -0.55 2.56
C CYS A 290 7.12 -0.42 3.41
N PRO A 291 7.51 -1.45 4.19
CA PRO A 291 8.69 -1.39 5.06
C PRO A 291 10.00 -1.09 4.32
N TRP A 292 10.13 -1.52 3.06
CA TRP A 292 11.31 -1.26 2.22
C TRP A 292 11.57 0.22 1.93
N ILE A 293 10.55 1.09 2.06
CA ILE A 293 10.68 2.55 1.97
C ILE A 293 10.33 3.26 3.30
N ASN A 294 9.98 2.51 4.35
CA ASN A 294 9.55 3.01 5.68
C ASN A 294 8.41 4.08 5.63
N ASN A 295 7.59 4.01 4.57
CA ASN A 295 6.60 5.01 4.18
C ASN A 295 5.34 4.33 3.59
N ASP A 296 4.25 5.08 3.49
CA ASP A 296 3.02 4.61 2.85
C ASP A 296 3.06 4.80 1.33
N VAL A 297 2.66 3.78 0.57
CA VAL A 297 2.33 3.89 -0.85
C VAL A 297 0.90 4.39 -0.93
N ALA A 298 0.74 5.65 -1.33
CA ALA A 298 -0.53 6.39 -1.30
C ALA A 298 -0.50 7.56 -2.32
N GLU A 299 -1.45 8.48 -2.30
CA GLU A 299 -1.67 9.47 -3.37
C GLU A 299 -0.40 10.22 -3.84
N GLY A 300 0.46 10.68 -2.91
CA GLY A 300 1.68 11.43 -3.24
C GLY A 300 2.88 10.57 -3.67
N THR A 301 2.95 9.32 -3.18
CA THR A 301 4.11 8.41 -3.33
C THR A 301 3.93 7.33 -4.38
N HIS A 302 2.70 6.98 -4.79
CA HIS A 302 2.41 5.84 -5.68
C HIS A 302 3.22 5.89 -6.98
N ARG A 303 3.33 7.07 -7.62
CA ARG A 303 4.15 7.28 -8.81
C ARG A 303 5.64 6.99 -8.59
N TRP A 304 6.21 7.44 -7.48
CA TRP A 304 7.63 7.27 -7.18
C TRP A 304 7.93 5.81 -6.88
N PHE A 305 7.04 5.12 -6.16
CA PHE A 305 7.14 3.68 -5.92
C PHE A 305 7.11 2.87 -7.24
N LEU A 306 6.20 3.20 -8.17
CA LEU A 306 6.14 2.53 -9.48
C LEU A 306 7.36 2.85 -10.36
N LEU A 307 7.84 4.10 -10.36
CA LEU A 307 9.03 4.51 -11.11
C LEU A 307 10.30 3.87 -10.55
N PHE A 308 10.43 3.80 -9.22
CA PHE A 308 11.48 3.05 -8.53
C PHE A 308 11.51 1.59 -9.00
N LEU A 309 10.39 0.87 -8.89
CA LEU A 309 10.33 -0.56 -9.24
C LEU A 309 10.73 -0.83 -10.70
N ILE A 310 10.25 -0.02 -11.66
CA ILE A 310 10.59 -0.24 -13.08
C ILE A 310 12.01 0.23 -13.42
N CYS A 311 12.47 1.38 -12.91
CA CYS A 311 13.83 1.86 -13.19
C CYS A 311 14.89 0.97 -12.53
N HIS A 312 14.65 0.46 -11.32
CA HIS A 312 15.58 -0.47 -10.67
C HIS A 312 15.54 -1.86 -11.34
N ALA A 313 14.39 -2.32 -11.84
CA ALA A 313 14.32 -3.52 -12.69
C ALA A 313 15.10 -3.34 -14.01
N ILE A 314 14.95 -2.20 -14.70
CA ILE A 314 15.71 -1.88 -15.91
C ILE A 314 17.21 -1.79 -15.60
N SER A 315 17.61 -1.13 -14.52
CA SER A 315 19.01 -1.06 -14.05
C SER A 315 19.59 -2.46 -13.83
N CYS A 316 18.84 -3.33 -13.14
CA CYS A 316 19.21 -4.73 -12.95
C CYS A 316 19.38 -5.51 -14.27
N PHE A 317 18.44 -5.39 -15.22
CA PHE A 317 18.57 -6.07 -16.52
C PHE A 317 19.70 -5.50 -17.38
N TRP A 318 19.99 -4.20 -17.27
CA TRP A 318 21.11 -3.56 -17.96
C TRP A 318 22.45 -4.01 -17.37
N ALA A 319 22.58 -4.07 -16.04
CA ALA A 319 23.73 -4.64 -15.38
C ALA A 319 23.95 -6.11 -15.76
N ALA A 320 22.88 -6.92 -15.86
CA ALA A 320 22.97 -8.29 -16.37
C ALA A 320 23.49 -8.34 -17.82
N TRP A 321 23.03 -7.44 -18.69
CA TRP A 321 23.52 -7.36 -20.07
C TRP A 321 25.01 -6.95 -20.16
N ASP A 322 25.44 -5.98 -19.36
CA ASP A 322 26.84 -5.57 -19.25
C ASP A 322 27.72 -6.73 -18.75
N MET A 323 27.30 -7.45 -17.70
CA MET A 323 28.04 -8.62 -17.19
C MET A 323 28.10 -9.77 -18.19
N TYR A 324 27.01 -10.05 -18.91
CA TYR A 324 27.02 -11.00 -20.02
C TYR A 324 27.99 -10.59 -21.12
N THR A 325 28.05 -9.30 -21.46
CA THR A 325 28.97 -8.76 -22.47
C THR A 325 30.43 -8.89 -22.02
N LEU A 326 30.73 -8.58 -20.76
CA LEU A 326 32.05 -8.75 -20.15
C LEU A 326 32.51 -10.22 -20.18
N MET A 327 31.67 -11.14 -19.68
CA MET A 327 31.95 -12.57 -19.67
C MET A 327 32.13 -13.13 -21.09
N LYS A 328 31.30 -12.70 -22.05
CA LYS A 328 31.41 -13.09 -23.46
C LYS A 328 32.71 -12.58 -24.09
N ALA A 329 33.13 -11.35 -23.81
CA ALA A 329 34.40 -10.82 -24.30
C ALA A 329 35.60 -11.63 -23.78
N PHE A 330 35.61 -11.95 -22.48
CA PHE A 330 36.62 -12.83 -21.87
C PHE A 330 36.67 -14.21 -22.53
N LEU A 331 35.53 -14.86 -22.76
CA LEU A 331 35.45 -16.18 -23.40
C LEU A 331 35.96 -16.15 -24.86
N ILE A 332 35.67 -15.09 -25.61
CA ILE A 332 36.15 -14.89 -26.99
C ILE A 332 37.67 -14.67 -27.01
N GLN A 333 38.19 -13.77 -26.17
CA GLN A 333 39.62 -13.47 -26.08
C GLN A 333 40.45 -14.73 -25.75
N ASN A 334 39.95 -15.59 -24.87
CA ASN A 334 40.60 -16.85 -24.47
C ASN A 334 40.30 -18.03 -25.41
N ARG A 335 39.63 -17.81 -26.56
CA ARG A 335 39.25 -18.85 -27.55
C ARG A 335 38.40 -20.00 -26.99
N VAL A 336 37.67 -19.76 -25.90
CA VAL A 336 36.74 -20.72 -25.26
C VAL A 336 35.27 -20.38 -25.52
N TRP A 337 34.98 -19.50 -26.49
CA TRP A 337 33.64 -19.19 -26.96
C TRP A 337 33.27 -20.08 -28.17
N GLY A 338 32.45 -21.10 -27.93
CA GLY A 338 31.98 -22.03 -28.95
C GLY A 338 31.38 -23.33 -28.38
N TRP A 339 31.26 -24.36 -29.21
CA TRP A 339 30.83 -25.70 -28.79
C TRP A 339 32.00 -26.66 -28.57
N SER A 340 33.20 -26.30 -29.00
CA SER A 340 34.42 -27.10 -28.82
C SER A 340 35.67 -26.24 -28.78
N ILE A 341 36.74 -26.80 -28.20
CA ILE A 341 38.10 -26.25 -28.17
C ILE A 341 39.09 -27.32 -28.62
N THR A 342 40.19 -26.90 -29.25
CA THR A 342 41.32 -27.79 -29.59
C THR A 342 42.33 -27.77 -28.47
N LEU A 343 42.60 -28.93 -27.87
CA LEU A 343 43.60 -29.11 -26.83
C LEU A 343 45.03 -29.10 -27.43
N THR A 344 46.04 -28.94 -26.57
CA THR A 344 47.46 -28.89 -26.97
C THR A 344 47.97 -30.18 -27.62
N ASN A 345 47.29 -31.31 -27.41
CA ASN A 345 47.55 -32.60 -28.07
C ASN A 345 46.73 -32.81 -29.36
N GLY A 346 46.06 -31.76 -29.87
CA GLY A 346 45.25 -31.80 -31.09
C GLY A 346 43.84 -32.36 -30.93
N LEU A 347 43.46 -32.89 -29.75
CA LEU A 347 42.12 -33.43 -29.53
C LEU A 347 41.08 -32.31 -29.41
N LEU A 348 39.91 -32.54 -30.00
CA LEU A 348 38.73 -31.69 -29.82
C LEU A 348 38.00 -32.06 -28.53
N TYR A 349 37.83 -31.08 -27.64
CA TYR A 349 37.00 -31.19 -26.44
C TYR A 349 35.71 -30.38 -26.63
N PHE A 350 34.55 -30.99 -26.38
CA PHE A 350 33.26 -30.31 -26.49
C PHE A 350 32.88 -29.62 -25.16
N LEU A 351 32.62 -28.32 -25.21
CA LEU A 351 32.27 -27.52 -24.03
C LEU A 351 30.81 -27.75 -23.63
N THR A 352 30.58 -28.16 -22.38
CA THR A 352 29.23 -28.23 -21.80
C THR A 352 28.89 -26.94 -21.05
N PRO A 353 27.60 -26.67 -20.74
CA PRO A 353 27.21 -25.56 -19.87
C PRO A 353 27.84 -25.61 -18.47
N ILE A 354 28.27 -26.80 -18.03
CA ILE A 354 28.96 -26.99 -16.76
C ILE A 354 30.41 -26.49 -16.84
N ASP A 355 31.09 -26.67 -17.97
CA ASP A 355 32.47 -26.21 -18.15
C ASP A 355 32.52 -24.69 -18.27
N TYR A 356 31.53 -24.08 -18.93
CA TYR A 356 31.29 -22.64 -18.88
C TYR A 356 31.06 -22.14 -17.44
N LEU A 357 30.26 -22.85 -16.63
CA LEU A 357 30.04 -22.48 -15.23
C LEU A 357 31.34 -22.56 -14.41
N ILE A 358 32.18 -23.58 -14.62
CA ILE A 358 33.52 -23.67 -13.98
C ILE A 358 34.37 -22.47 -14.38
N ILE A 359 34.54 -22.22 -15.69
CA ILE A 359 35.37 -21.12 -16.22
C ILE A 359 34.92 -19.77 -15.65
N LEU A 360 33.61 -19.50 -15.64
CA LEU A 360 33.08 -18.23 -15.15
C LEU A 360 33.18 -18.09 -13.63
N VAL A 361 32.96 -19.16 -12.86
CA VAL A 361 33.12 -19.11 -11.39
C VAL A 361 34.59 -18.99 -10.99
N THR A 362 35.53 -19.61 -11.73
CA THR A 362 36.97 -19.56 -11.43
C THR A 362 37.63 -18.25 -11.89
N TYR A 363 37.29 -17.71 -13.05
CA TYR A 363 38.01 -16.57 -13.67
C TYR A 363 37.19 -15.27 -13.81
N GLN A 364 35.87 -15.32 -13.60
CA GLN A 364 34.96 -14.18 -13.77
C GLN A 364 33.93 -14.09 -12.62
N THR A 365 34.34 -14.48 -11.41
CA THR A 365 33.44 -14.73 -10.26
C THR A 365 32.54 -13.53 -9.95
N ILE A 366 33.09 -12.32 -9.93
CA ILE A 366 32.33 -11.09 -9.65
C ILE A 366 31.28 -10.85 -10.74
N ALA A 367 31.67 -10.93 -12.02
CA ALA A 367 30.74 -10.73 -13.14
C ALA A 367 29.62 -11.79 -13.17
N ALA A 368 29.95 -13.06 -12.88
CA ALA A 368 28.98 -14.14 -12.78
C ALA A 368 28.00 -13.94 -11.61
N CYS A 369 28.50 -13.58 -10.42
CA CYS A 369 27.66 -13.29 -9.25
C CYS A 369 26.74 -12.08 -9.49
N LEU A 370 27.28 -10.98 -10.04
CA LEU A 370 26.50 -9.80 -10.42
C LEU A 370 25.43 -10.15 -11.46
N PHE A 371 25.77 -10.89 -12.51
CA PHE A 371 24.84 -11.36 -13.54
C PHE A 371 23.65 -12.13 -12.96
N PHE A 372 23.90 -13.15 -12.14
CA PHE A 372 22.82 -13.96 -11.57
C PHE A 372 21.97 -13.18 -10.56
N PHE A 373 22.60 -12.34 -9.72
CA PHE A 373 21.89 -11.52 -8.74
C PHE A 373 20.99 -10.49 -9.41
N SER A 374 21.54 -9.68 -10.33
CA SER A 374 20.78 -8.65 -11.03
C SER A 374 19.68 -9.24 -11.91
N SER A 375 19.94 -10.36 -12.61
CA SER A 375 18.89 -11.07 -13.36
C SER A 375 17.74 -11.54 -12.48
N MET A 376 18.04 -12.12 -11.30
CA MET A 376 17.01 -12.60 -10.37
C MET A 376 16.20 -11.44 -9.79
N ILE A 377 16.86 -10.38 -9.31
CA ILE A 377 16.20 -9.22 -8.70
C ILE A 377 15.39 -8.44 -9.75
N GLY A 378 15.92 -8.25 -10.96
CA GLY A 378 15.20 -7.63 -12.08
C GLY A 378 13.90 -8.36 -12.43
N VAL A 379 13.90 -9.70 -12.47
CA VAL A 379 12.69 -10.50 -12.68
C VAL A 379 11.70 -10.35 -11.53
N VAL A 380 12.15 -10.40 -10.27
CA VAL A 380 11.28 -10.23 -9.09
C VAL A 380 10.62 -8.85 -9.08
N LEU A 381 11.39 -7.79 -9.34
CA LEU A 381 10.90 -6.41 -9.38
C LEU A 381 9.95 -6.18 -10.56
N LEU A 382 10.22 -6.74 -11.75
CA LEU A 382 9.34 -6.65 -12.91
C LEU A 382 8.01 -7.38 -12.67
N ILE A 383 8.02 -8.57 -12.06
CA ILE A 383 6.79 -9.29 -11.68
C ILE A 383 5.97 -8.46 -10.68
N PHE A 384 6.63 -7.88 -9.68
CA PHE A 384 5.96 -7.05 -8.67
C PHE A 384 5.42 -5.74 -9.25
N TRP A 385 6.16 -5.07 -10.15
CA TRP A 385 5.68 -3.90 -10.89
C TRP A 385 4.47 -4.23 -11.76
N CYS A 386 4.51 -5.32 -12.54
CA CYS A 386 3.37 -5.79 -13.32
C CYS A 386 2.14 -6.10 -12.46
N TYR A 387 2.34 -6.65 -11.25
CA TYR A 387 1.28 -6.88 -10.27
C TYR A 387 0.66 -5.56 -9.80
N GLN A 388 1.46 -4.56 -9.40
CA GLN A 388 0.96 -3.24 -8.99
C GLN A 388 0.24 -2.51 -10.14
N MET A 389 0.81 -2.55 -11.36
CA MET A 389 0.19 -1.97 -12.56
C MET A 389 -1.16 -2.61 -12.90
N SER A 390 -1.40 -3.87 -12.52
CA SER A 390 -2.72 -4.51 -12.69
C SER A 390 -3.83 -3.85 -11.87
N PHE A 391 -3.51 -3.19 -10.75
CA PHE A 391 -4.45 -2.37 -9.99
C PHE A 391 -4.57 -0.97 -10.60
N VAL A 392 -3.45 -0.37 -11.04
CA VAL A 392 -3.43 0.90 -11.77
C VAL A 392 -4.36 0.88 -12.97
N PHE A 393 -4.39 -0.20 -13.76
CA PHE A 393 -5.25 -0.31 -14.94
C PHE A 393 -6.75 -0.32 -14.63
N ASP A 394 -7.20 -0.86 -13.48
CA ASP A 394 -8.60 -0.74 -12.99
C ASP A 394 -8.81 0.52 -12.08
N ASN A 395 -7.78 1.35 -11.88
CA ASN A 395 -7.74 2.45 -10.89
C ASN A 395 -8.04 2.00 -9.44
N LEU A 396 -7.64 0.80 -9.06
CA LEU A 396 -7.83 0.26 -7.72
C LEU A 396 -6.56 0.44 -6.87
N THR A 397 -6.72 0.30 -5.56
CA THR A 397 -5.60 0.07 -4.63
C THR A 397 -5.73 -1.32 -4.00
N MET A 398 -4.64 -1.87 -3.46
CA MET A 398 -4.70 -3.11 -2.67
C MET A 398 -5.64 -2.97 -1.45
N ASN A 399 -5.77 -1.77 -0.90
CA ASN A 399 -6.74 -1.45 0.15
C ASN A 399 -8.20 -1.48 -0.33
N ASP A 400 -8.51 -0.91 -1.50
CA ASP A 400 -9.85 -0.97 -2.09
C ASP A 400 -10.21 -2.40 -2.50
N MET A 401 -9.25 -3.16 -3.03
CA MET A 401 -9.38 -4.59 -3.30
C MET A 401 -9.74 -5.41 -2.06
N GLY A 402 -9.13 -5.09 -0.90
CA GLY A 402 -9.49 -5.68 0.39
C GLY A 402 -10.97 -5.44 0.74
N LYS A 403 -11.43 -4.19 0.66
CA LYS A 403 -12.86 -3.87 0.91
C LYS A 403 -13.80 -4.57 -0.07
N ILE A 404 -13.41 -4.66 -1.35
CA ILE A 404 -14.18 -5.37 -2.39
C ILE A 404 -14.31 -6.85 -2.03
N ASP A 405 -13.24 -7.49 -1.55
CA ASP A 405 -13.29 -8.88 -1.10
C ASP A 405 -14.08 -9.08 0.19
N ASP A 406 -14.01 -8.16 1.15
CA ASP A 406 -14.85 -8.18 2.36
C ASP A 406 -16.34 -8.05 1.98
N THR A 407 -16.69 -7.12 1.10
CA THR A 407 -18.06 -6.90 0.58
C THR A 407 -18.59 -8.14 -0.16
N ILE A 408 -17.77 -8.74 -1.03
CA ILE A 408 -18.13 -9.97 -1.75
C ILE A 408 -18.33 -11.12 -0.76
N THR A 409 -17.43 -11.27 0.21
CA THR A 409 -17.49 -12.34 1.21
C THR A 409 -18.74 -12.22 2.06
N PHE A 410 -19.09 -11.02 2.51
CA PHE A 410 -20.37 -10.73 3.18
C PHE A 410 -21.54 -11.22 2.34
N VAL A 411 -21.73 -10.71 1.12
CA VAL A 411 -22.88 -11.05 0.27
C VAL A 411 -22.95 -12.55 -0.04
N VAL A 412 -21.84 -13.23 -0.34
CA VAL A 412 -21.87 -14.68 -0.64
C VAL A 412 -21.91 -15.56 0.61
N SER A 413 -21.81 -14.99 1.82
CA SER A 413 -21.96 -15.71 3.10
C SER A 413 -23.39 -15.69 3.67
N LEU A 414 -24.29 -14.85 3.13
CA LEU A 414 -25.67 -14.71 3.60
C LEU A 414 -26.43 -16.05 3.61
N PRO A 415 -27.26 -16.36 4.63
CA PRO A 415 -27.78 -17.71 4.85
C PRO A 415 -28.63 -18.24 3.69
N SER A 416 -29.60 -17.48 3.16
CA SER A 416 -30.41 -17.89 2.01
C SER A 416 -29.88 -17.37 0.66
N LEU A 417 -30.17 -18.08 -0.44
CA LEU A 417 -29.85 -17.55 -1.78
C LEU A 417 -30.70 -16.33 -2.17
N ASP A 418 -31.89 -16.18 -1.61
CA ASP A 418 -32.74 -15.00 -1.84
C ASP A 418 -32.15 -13.74 -1.21
N GLU A 419 -31.47 -13.86 -0.05
CA GLU A 419 -30.67 -12.77 0.50
C GLU A 419 -29.43 -12.49 -0.36
N VAL A 420 -28.68 -13.52 -0.79
CA VAL A 420 -27.53 -13.38 -1.71
C VAL A 420 -27.95 -12.66 -3.00
N TYR A 421 -29.10 -13.02 -3.57
CA TYR A 421 -29.67 -12.39 -4.77
C TYR A 421 -30.12 -10.95 -4.50
N ARG A 422 -30.94 -10.73 -3.47
CA ARG A 422 -31.46 -9.41 -3.10
C ARG A 422 -30.33 -8.42 -2.85
N GLU A 423 -29.30 -8.82 -2.12
CA GLU A 423 -28.19 -7.93 -1.78
C GLU A 423 -27.23 -7.72 -2.96
N ALA A 424 -27.01 -8.73 -3.82
CA ALA A 424 -26.30 -8.52 -5.08
C ALA A 424 -27.04 -7.54 -6.03
N ILE A 425 -28.38 -7.52 -6.00
CA ILE A 425 -29.21 -6.53 -6.72
C ILE A 425 -29.17 -5.15 -6.04
N ASN A 426 -29.08 -5.06 -4.71
CA ASN A 426 -28.88 -3.79 -3.99
C ASN A 426 -27.52 -3.16 -4.35
N VAL A 427 -26.44 -3.96 -4.31
CA VAL A 427 -25.09 -3.54 -4.75
C VAL A 427 -25.11 -3.09 -6.21
N TRP A 428 -25.80 -3.81 -7.11
CA TRP A 428 -25.94 -3.40 -8.51
C TRP A 428 -26.59 -2.03 -8.67
N LYS A 429 -27.74 -1.78 -8.03
CA LYS A 429 -28.45 -0.49 -8.11
C LYS A 429 -27.59 0.67 -7.60
N CYS A 430 -26.80 0.44 -6.55
CA CYS A 430 -25.90 1.47 -6.05
C CYS A 430 -24.73 1.72 -7.02
N LEU A 431 -24.12 0.66 -7.57
CA LEU A 431 -23.08 0.77 -8.61
C LEU A 431 -23.56 1.46 -9.89
N GLU A 432 -24.83 1.32 -10.27
CA GLU A 432 -25.41 2.03 -11.42
C GLU A 432 -25.43 3.56 -11.24
N VAL A 433 -25.41 4.04 -9.98
CA VAL A 433 -25.34 5.48 -9.64
C VAL A 433 -23.90 5.96 -9.41
N VAL A 434 -23.01 5.12 -8.86
CA VAL A 434 -21.71 5.59 -8.32
C VAL A 434 -20.46 5.09 -9.06
N ALA A 435 -20.55 4.05 -9.88
CA ALA A 435 -19.37 3.44 -10.50
C ALA A 435 -18.89 4.23 -11.73
N ALA A 436 -17.59 4.48 -11.81
CA ALA A 436 -16.98 5.14 -12.97
C ALA A 436 -17.15 4.34 -14.28
N ARG A 437 -17.13 3.01 -14.20
CA ARG A 437 -17.52 2.06 -15.26
C ARG A 437 -18.85 1.41 -14.89
N PRO A 438 -19.96 1.68 -15.61
CA PRO A 438 -21.27 1.12 -15.30
C PRO A 438 -21.29 -0.42 -15.20
N PRO A 439 -22.03 -0.99 -14.22
CA PRO A 439 -22.06 -2.43 -13.96
C PRO A 439 -22.74 -3.18 -15.10
N ARG A 440 -22.12 -4.28 -15.57
CA ARG A 440 -22.60 -5.01 -16.77
C ARG A 440 -23.10 -6.42 -16.47
N LYS A 441 -22.55 -7.09 -15.45
CA LYS A 441 -22.85 -8.50 -15.18
C LYS A 441 -24.00 -8.68 -14.19
N LEU A 442 -24.03 -7.93 -13.10
CA LEU A 442 -25.08 -8.05 -12.08
C LEU A 442 -26.48 -7.74 -12.63
N ARG A 443 -26.61 -6.85 -13.62
CA ARG A 443 -27.85 -6.61 -14.38
C ARG A 443 -28.41 -7.87 -15.08
N GLN A 444 -27.57 -8.90 -15.29
CA GLN A 444 -27.94 -10.19 -15.88
C GLN A 444 -28.15 -11.29 -14.82
N LEU A 445 -28.15 -10.95 -13.53
CA LEU A 445 -28.38 -11.91 -12.45
C LEU A 445 -29.86 -12.32 -12.42
N LYS A 446 -30.12 -13.61 -12.63
CA LYS A 446 -31.44 -14.21 -12.46
C LYS A 446 -31.65 -14.62 -10.99
N PRO A 447 -32.89 -14.60 -10.47
CA PRO A 447 -33.22 -15.14 -9.15
C PRO A 447 -32.80 -16.63 -9.02
N PRO A 448 -32.65 -17.14 -7.79
CA PRO A 448 -32.39 -18.56 -7.56
C PRO A 448 -33.59 -19.43 -8.00
N PRO A 449 -33.36 -20.73 -8.32
CA PRO A 449 -34.45 -21.69 -8.50
C PRO A 449 -35.20 -21.93 -7.18
N PRO A 450 -36.52 -22.23 -7.21
CA PRO A 450 -37.33 -22.40 -5.99
C PRO A 450 -36.97 -23.65 -5.18
N ASP A 451 -36.56 -24.74 -5.84
CA ASP A 451 -36.29 -26.04 -5.22
C ASP A 451 -34.90 -26.09 -4.55
N PHE A 452 -34.67 -25.19 -3.59
CA PHE A 452 -33.36 -24.94 -3.03
C PHE A 452 -33.02 -25.80 -1.81
N VAL A 453 -31.90 -26.53 -1.88
CA VAL A 453 -31.27 -27.21 -0.74
C VAL A 453 -29.96 -26.52 -0.37
N SER A 454 -29.84 -26.07 0.88
CA SER A 454 -28.64 -25.38 1.39
C SER A 454 -27.39 -26.27 1.36
N GLY A 455 -26.23 -25.67 1.05
CA GLY A 455 -24.94 -26.37 0.95
C GLY A 455 -24.79 -27.34 -0.24
N SER A 456 -25.82 -27.47 -1.08
CA SER A 456 -25.84 -28.33 -2.27
C SER A 456 -24.82 -27.94 -3.35
N ARG A 457 -24.68 -28.77 -4.39
CA ARG A 457 -23.87 -28.42 -5.58
C ARG A 457 -24.47 -27.21 -6.33
N GLY A 458 -25.79 -27.02 -6.28
CA GLY A 458 -26.49 -25.86 -6.83
C GLY A 458 -26.15 -24.58 -6.07
N ASP A 459 -26.26 -24.60 -4.74
CA ASP A 459 -25.88 -23.52 -3.83
C ASP A 459 -24.47 -22.97 -4.11
N LYS A 460 -23.48 -23.87 -4.04
CA LYS A 460 -22.07 -23.54 -4.25
C LYS A 460 -21.80 -23.02 -5.67
N SER A 461 -22.56 -23.47 -6.67
CA SER A 461 -22.49 -22.96 -8.04
C SER A 461 -23.08 -21.55 -8.17
N TYR A 462 -24.26 -21.30 -7.59
CA TYR A 462 -24.91 -19.99 -7.62
C TYR A 462 -24.10 -18.93 -6.85
N ARG A 463 -23.63 -19.24 -5.64
CA ARG A 463 -22.76 -18.34 -4.87
C ARG A 463 -21.47 -18.01 -5.63
N LYS A 464 -20.82 -19.00 -6.26
CA LYS A 464 -19.61 -18.79 -7.09
C LYS A 464 -19.89 -18.01 -8.38
N LYS A 465 -21.11 -18.09 -8.92
CA LYS A 465 -21.57 -17.24 -10.03
C LYS A 465 -21.72 -15.78 -9.57
N VAL A 466 -22.46 -15.53 -8.48
CA VAL A 466 -22.64 -14.20 -7.88
C VAL A 466 -21.29 -13.58 -7.52
N GLN A 467 -20.39 -14.33 -6.88
CA GLN A 467 -19.02 -13.91 -6.54
C GLN A 467 -18.25 -13.36 -7.75
N LYS A 468 -18.31 -14.05 -8.90
CA LYS A 468 -17.66 -13.62 -10.16
C LYS A 468 -18.32 -12.38 -10.78
N MET A 469 -19.63 -12.20 -10.60
CA MET A 469 -20.39 -11.07 -11.13
C MET A 469 -20.14 -9.82 -10.30
N LEU A 470 -20.26 -9.92 -8.97
CA LEU A 470 -19.90 -8.86 -8.01
C LEU A 470 -18.47 -8.37 -8.24
N TYR A 471 -17.48 -9.28 -8.26
CA TYR A 471 -16.07 -8.93 -8.46
C TYR A 471 -15.81 -8.16 -9.76
N SER A 472 -16.51 -8.51 -10.84
CA SER A 472 -16.30 -7.87 -12.15
C SER A 472 -16.86 -6.45 -12.23
N ASP A 473 -17.98 -6.20 -11.55
CA ASP A 473 -18.66 -4.91 -11.58
C ASP A 473 -18.14 -3.99 -10.46
N LEU A 474 -17.81 -4.52 -9.27
CA LEU A 474 -17.10 -3.79 -8.20
C LEU A 474 -15.71 -3.32 -8.63
N LYS A 475 -15.00 -4.06 -9.51
CA LYS A 475 -13.77 -3.56 -10.13
C LYS A 475 -13.99 -2.31 -11.00
N GLY A 476 -15.21 -2.07 -11.49
CA GLY A 476 -15.55 -0.89 -12.30
C GLY A 476 -15.75 0.41 -11.50
N LEU A 477 -15.70 0.32 -10.17
CA LEU A 477 -16.04 1.41 -9.26
C LEU A 477 -15.24 2.70 -9.49
N PHE A 478 -13.94 2.59 -9.72
CA PHE A 478 -13.03 3.73 -9.94
C PHE A 478 -12.42 3.78 -11.36
N ASP A 479 -12.67 2.77 -12.20
CA ASP A 479 -12.14 2.69 -13.56
C ASP A 479 -12.73 3.78 -14.47
N ARG A 480 -11.90 4.73 -14.88
CA ARG A 480 -12.19 5.81 -15.82
C ARG A 480 -11.60 5.57 -17.22
N GLY A 481 -11.19 4.34 -17.51
CA GLY A 481 -10.42 3.95 -18.70
C GLY A 481 -8.92 4.14 -18.52
N VAL A 482 -8.14 3.21 -19.08
CA VAL A 482 -6.68 3.03 -18.88
C VAL A 482 -5.88 4.33 -18.84
N TRP A 483 -6.07 5.24 -19.79
CA TRP A 483 -5.35 6.52 -19.84
C TRP A 483 -5.63 7.42 -18.63
N ASN A 484 -6.91 7.60 -18.26
CA ASN A 484 -7.30 8.42 -17.12
C ASN A 484 -6.83 7.81 -15.79
N ASN A 485 -6.78 6.48 -15.72
CA ASN A 485 -6.32 5.73 -14.55
C ASN A 485 -4.80 5.88 -14.37
N LEU A 486 -4.03 5.82 -15.47
CA LEU A 486 -2.59 6.10 -15.49
C LEU A 486 -2.29 7.56 -15.10
N VAL A 487 -3.03 8.52 -15.66
CA VAL A 487 -2.86 9.95 -15.34
C VAL A 487 -3.13 10.22 -13.86
N GLU A 488 -4.17 9.62 -13.26
CA GLU A 488 -4.44 9.74 -11.81
C GLU A 488 -3.28 9.24 -10.93
N VAL A 489 -2.54 8.22 -11.40
CA VAL A 489 -1.43 7.61 -10.64
C VAL A 489 -0.12 8.37 -10.82
N PHE A 490 0.29 8.66 -12.05
CA PHE A 490 1.60 9.27 -12.35
C PHE A 490 1.58 10.81 -12.20
N PHE A 491 0.44 11.44 -12.45
CA PHE A 491 0.22 12.88 -12.35
C PHE A 491 -0.96 13.17 -11.42
N PRO A 492 -0.90 12.76 -10.14
CA PRO A 492 -1.95 13.05 -9.16
C PRO A 492 -2.19 14.56 -9.10
N TYR A 493 -3.45 14.97 -9.08
CA TYR A 493 -3.85 16.37 -9.19
C TYR A 493 -3.31 17.17 -8.00
N THR A 494 -2.33 18.07 -8.25
CA THR A 494 -1.88 19.02 -7.23
C THR A 494 -3.00 20.03 -7.00
N TYR A 495 -3.66 19.91 -5.83
CA TYR A 495 -4.84 20.68 -5.40
C TYR A 495 -4.69 22.19 -5.62
N GLU A 496 -3.48 22.71 -5.37
CA GLU A 496 -3.07 24.10 -5.58
C GLU A 496 -3.38 24.62 -7.00
N ARG A 497 -3.24 23.79 -8.04
CA ARG A 497 -3.26 24.22 -9.44
C ARG A 497 -4.66 24.53 -9.99
N GLU A 498 -5.70 24.13 -9.26
CA GLU A 498 -7.08 24.57 -9.47
C GLU A 498 -7.44 25.70 -8.50
N TRP A 499 -6.94 25.67 -7.25
CA TRP A 499 -7.13 26.76 -6.28
C TRP A 499 -6.59 28.11 -6.79
N ASP A 500 -5.36 28.14 -7.34
CA ASP A 500 -4.73 29.32 -7.97
C ASP A 500 -5.44 29.84 -9.22
N ARG A 501 -6.41 29.09 -9.76
CA ARG A 501 -7.15 29.38 -10.98
C ARG A 501 -8.61 29.77 -10.69
N VAL A 502 -9.24 29.07 -9.75
CA VAL A 502 -10.56 29.42 -9.19
C VAL A 502 -10.44 30.70 -8.37
N GLY A 503 -9.48 30.80 -7.44
CA GLY A 503 -9.26 32.03 -6.65
C GLY A 503 -8.95 33.26 -7.51
N ARG A 504 -8.24 33.09 -8.64
CA ARG A 504 -8.03 34.16 -9.64
C ARG A 504 -9.34 34.56 -10.30
N THR A 505 -10.06 33.60 -10.87
CA THR A 505 -11.34 33.85 -11.57
C THR A 505 -12.50 34.24 -10.64
N GLU A 506 -12.37 34.09 -9.32
CA GLU A 506 -13.29 34.65 -8.31
C GLU A 506 -12.85 36.05 -7.85
N GLY A 507 -11.55 36.32 -7.71
CA GLY A 507 -11.03 37.68 -7.48
C GLY A 507 -11.34 38.63 -8.65
N GLU A 508 -11.12 38.17 -9.89
CA GLU A 508 -11.48 38.86 -11.14
C GLU A 508 -13.00 39.03 -11.31
N ARG A 509 -13.83 38.22 -10.62
CA ARG A 509 -15.28 38.42 -10.55
C ARG A 509 -15.67 39.41 -9.45
N ARG A 510 -15.02 39.43 -8.29
CA ARG A 510 -15.27 40.45 -7.24
C ARG A 510 -14.89 41.85 -7.71
N MET A 511 -13.73 42.04 -8.34
CA MET A 511 -13.31 43.32 -8.97
C MET A 511 -14.11 43.69 -10.25
N LYS A 512 -15.29 43.08 -10.45
CA LYS A 512 -16.30 43.45 -11.45
C LYS A 512 -17.68 43.71 -10.86
N TYR A 513 -17.83 43.59 -9.54
CA TYR A 513 -19.05 43.85 -8.77
C TYR A 513 -18.78 44.68 -7.50
N GLU A 514 -17.57 45.23 -7.40
CA GLU A 514 -17.14 46.36 -6.55
C GLU A 514 -16.68 47.49 -7.48
#